data_AF-A0A6V7SHY5-F1
#
_entry.id   AF-A0A6V7SHY5-F1
#
_cell.length_a   1.000
_cell.length_b   1.000
_cell.length_c   1.000
_cell.angle_alpha   90.00
_cell.angle_beta   90.00
_cell.angle_gamma   90.00
#
_symmetry.space_group_name_H-M   'P 1'
#
loop_
_entity.id
_entity.type
_entity.pdbx_description
1 polymer ?
#
loop_
_entity_poly.entity_id
_entity_poly.type
_entity_poly.pdbx_seq_one_letter_code
_entity_poly.pdbx_strand_id
1 'polypeptide(L)'
;MTLGPVVTGTSISNKTVMSFSGELADAQYLHELLTRVNVNDVVEKKSKYDLHDTKYYHSYVSRLFYNRKNKIDPLFNNIIIAGLNSQEYDDNDKDILLYSEKQNNEEYKDIDKKDLYIGFVDMHGTQFCEDYITTGYARYFALTLLRNHYRDNMTEDEARSLLNECLRILYFRDTTASNKIQIVKVTSKGVEYEEPYILNCDLNSRDYIYPSTMLPATGCMW
;
A
#
# COMPACT_ATOMS: atom_id res chain seq x y z
N MET A 1 -1.58 -4.61 1.09
CA MET A 1 -1.03 -3.98 -0.13
C MET A 1 -1.84 -2.73 -0.43
N THR A 2 -1.22 -1.55 -0.45
CA THR A 2 -1.90 -0.27 -0.69
C THR A 2 -1.10 0.54 -1.69
N LEU A 3 -1.60 0.67 -2.93
CA LEU A 3 -0.91 1.40 -4.00
C LEU A 3 -1.90 2.26 -4.78
N GLY A 4 -1.72 3.57 -4.66
CA GLY A 4 -2.05 4.52 -5.71
C GLY A 4 -0.92 4.56 -6.75
N PRO A 5 -1.10 5.26 -7.87
CA PRO A 5 -0.13 5.26 -8.96
C PRO A 5 1.06 6.11 -8.51
N VAL A 6 2.23 5.48 -8.41
CA VAL A 6 3.47 6.06 -7.86
C VAL A 6 3.36 6.45 -6.38
N VAL A 7 3.18 5.45 -5.52
CA VAL A 7 3.51 5.58 -4.09
C VAL A 7 4.57 4.53 -3.77
N THR A 8 5.83 4.95 -3.70
CA THR A 8 6.91 4.13 -3.17
C THR A 8 6.58 3.84 -1.70
N GLY A 9 6.11 2.63 -1.39
CA GLY A 9 5.94 2.21 0.00
C GLY A 9 7.31 2.13 0.67
N THR A 10 7.64 3.07 1.56
CA THR A 10 8.92 3.03 2.27
C THR A 10 8.79 2.21 3.54
N SER A 11 9.76 1.33 3.78
CA SER A 11 9.82 0.53 5.01
C SER A 11 10.25 1.44 6.14
N ILE A 12 9.46 1.47 7.21
CA ILE A 12 9.87 2.11 8.47
C ILE A 12 10.66 1.10 9.29
N SER A 13 10.20 -0.15 9.30
CA SER A 13 10.75 -1.27 10.06
C SER A 13 10.60 -2.56 9.23
N ASN A 14 11.26 -3.65 9.65
CA ASN A 14 11.20 -4.96 8.99
C ASN A 14 9.78 -5.55 8.89
N LYS A 15 8.82 -5.02 9.66
CA LYS A 15 7.43 -5.49 9.69
C LYS A 15 6.39 -4.42 9.34
N THR A 16 6.80 -3.17 9.20
CA THR A 16 5.90 -2.04 9.01
C THR A 16 6.35 -1.19 7.84
N VAL A 17 5.43 -0.98 6.90
CA VAL A 17 5.60 -0.13 5.73
C VAL A 17 4.66 1.06 5.79
N MET A 18 5.08 2.14 5.16
CA MET A 18 4.30 3.36 5.03
C MET A 18 4.16 3.74 3.57
N SER A 19 2.96 4.15 3.21
CA SER A 19 2.61 4.67 1.89
C SER A 19 2.05 6.07 2.06
N PHE A 20 2.41 6.97 1.16
CA PHE A 20 2.03 8.38 1.21
C PHE A 20 1.25 8.76 -0.05
N SER A 21 0.29 9.66 0.08
CA SER A 21 -0.42 10.25 -1.05
C SER A 21 -0.62 11.73 -0.77
N GLY A 22 -0.20 12.59 -1.69
CA GLY A 22 -0.20 14.04 -1.49
C GLY A 22 1.17 14.63 -1.78
N GLU A 23 1.61 15.54 -0.92
CA GLU A 23 2.86 16.28 -1.08
C GLU A 23 4.11 15.47 -0.67
N LEU A 24 5.01 15.28 -1.64
CA LEU A 24 6.23 14.50 -1.47
C LEU A 24 7.21 15.12 -0.46
N ALA A 25 7.30 16.45 -0.39
CA ALA A 25 8.22 17.12 0.54
C ALA A 25 7.86 16.82 2.00
N ASP A 26 6.59 16.94 2.35
CA ASP A 26 6.06 16.57 3.67
C ASP A 26 6.21 15.07 3.95
N ALA A 27 6.07 14.23 2.92
CA ALA A 27 6.22 12.79 3.06
C ALA A 27 7.67 12.40 3.39
N GLN A 28 8.64 13.05 2.77
CA GLN A 28 10.07 12.87 3.08
C GLN A 28 10.37 13.26 4.54
N TYR A 29 9.85 14.39 4.99
CA TYR A 29 10.00 14.83 6.38
C TYR A 29 9.41 13.80 7.37
N LEU A 30 8.21 13.30 7.09
CA LEU A 30 7.57 12.28 7.93
C LEU A 30 8.35 10.97 7.93
N HIS A 31 8.86 10.55 6.77
CA HIS A 31 9.67 9.35 6.67
C HIS A 31 10.94 9.45 7.52
N GLU A 32 11.68 10.57 7.42
CA GLU A 32 12.88 10.78 8.24
C GLU A 32 12.57 10.77 9.74
N LEU A 33 11.46 11.41 10.13
CA LEU A 33 11.02 11.47 11.52
C LEU A 33 10.65 10.08 12.06
N LEU A 34 9.91 9.29 11.29
CA LEU A 34 9.54 7.92 11.67
C LEU A 34 10.75 6.98 11.71
N THR A 35 11.67 7.11 10.77
CA THR A 35 12.94 6.37 10.79
C THR A 35 13.74 6.71 12.04
N ARG A 36 13.79 7.98 12.45
CA ARG A 36 14.45 8.40 13.70
C ARG A 36 13.80 7.78 14.94
N VAL A 37 12.47 7.74 15.00
CA VAL A 37 11.72 7.08 16.09
C VAL A 37 12.03 5.58 16.11
N ASN A 38 12.03 4.93 14.95
CA ASN A 38 12.37 3.51 14.84
C ASN A 38 13.81 3.21 15.29
N VAL A 39 14.79 4.03 14.92
CA VAL A 39 16.19 3.85 15.34
C VAL A 39 16.32 3.96 16.87
N ASN A 40 15.66 4.93 17.49
CA ASN A 40 15.70 5.08 18.95
C ASN A 40 15.07 3.85 19.64
N ASP A 41 13.94 3.37 19.14
CA ASP A 41 13.25 2.19 19.66
C ASP A 41 14.13 0.93 19.55
N VAL A 42 14.78 0.73 18.40
CA VAL A 42 15.73 -0.38 18.19
C VAL A 42 16.92 -0.31 19.15
N VAL A 43 17.41 0.90 19.48
CA VAL A 43 18.52 1.09 20.42
C VAL A 43 18.10 0.83 21.87
N GLU A 44 16.89 1.22 22.26
CA GLU A 44 16.37 1.04 23.63
C GLU A 44 15.89 -0.39 23.92
N LYS A 45 15.71 -1.21 22.89
CA LYS A 45 15.22 -2.59 22.96
C LYS A 45 16.06 -3.45 23.91
N LYS A 46 15.42 -4.01 24.95
CA LYS A 46 16.01 -5.03 25.84
C LYS A 46 15.50 -6.44 25.54
N SER A 47 14.30 -6.56 24.97
CA SER A 47 13.66 -7.83 24.62
C SER A 47 12.93 -7.77 23.27
N LYS A 48 12.58 -8.94 22.71
CA LYS A 48 11.84 -9.08 21.44
C LYS A 48 10.52 -8.29 21.43
N TYR A 49 9.83 -8.29 22.57
CA TYR A 49 8.48 -7.73 22.76
C TYR A 49 8.44 -6.21 22.98
N ASP A 50 9.60 -5.56 23.10
CA ASP A 50 9.65 -4.12 23.39
C ASP A 50 9.56 -3.25 22.13
N LEU A 51 9.71 -3.84 20.93
CA LEU A 51 9.63 -3.08 19.68
C LEU A 51 8.23 -2.50 19.48
N HIS A 52 8.15 -1.30 18.92
CA HIS A 52 6.91 -0.65 18.60
C HIS A 52 6.09 -1.41 17.54
N ASP A 53 4.86 -1.75 17.90
CA ASP A 53 3.86 -2.32 17.00
C ASP A 53 3.47 -1.36 15.87
N THR A 54 2.95 -1.90 14.77
CA THR A 54 2.37 -1.09 13.67
C THR A 54 1.31 -0.11 14.18
N LYS A 55 0.51 -0.53 15.18
CA LYS A 55 -0.50 0.32 15.83
C LYS A 55 0.09 1.54 16.54
N TYR A 56 1.30 1.41 17.11
CA TYR A 56 2.02 2.52 17.72
C TYR A 56 2.36 3.58 16.67
N TYR A 57 2.96 3.17 15.55
CA TYR A 57 3.31 4.09 14.47
C TYR A 57 2.07 4.80 13.91
N HIS A 58 0.96 4.07 13.72
CA HIS A 58 -0.30 4.66 13.27
C HIS A 58 -0.84 5.73 14.24
N SER A 59 -0.88 5.40 15.53
CA SER A 59 -1.31 6.33 16.58
C SER A 59 -0.38 7.55 16.70
N TYR A 60 0.92 7.33 16.55
CA TYR A 60 1.95 8.37 16.60
C TYR A 60 1.78 9.37 15.44
N VAL A 61 1.62 8.88 14.22
CA VAL A 61 1.37 9.72 13.04
C VAL A 61 0.07 10.49 13.21
N SER A 62 -1.04 9.86 13.62
CA SER A 62 -2.30 10.58 13.85
C SER A 62 -2.15 11.74 14.86
N ARG A 63 -1.41 11.54 15.95
CA ARG A 63 -1.14 12.60 16.94
C ARG A 63 -0.32 13.74 16.36
N LEU A 64 0.67 13.42 15.51
CA LEU A 64 1.49 14.42 14.83
C LEU A 64 0.65 15.28 13.88
N PHE A 65 -0.20 14.65 13.07
CA PHE A 65 -1.15 15.34 12.19
C PHE A 65 -2.13 16.21 12.98
N TYR A 66 -2.66 15.71 14.09
CA TYR A 66 -3.54 16.47 14.95
C TYR A 66 -2.85 17.69 15.59
N ASN A 67 -1.59 17.56 16.02
CA ASN A 67 -0.82 18.67 16.57
C ASN A 67 -0.58 19.77 15.52
N ARG A 68 -0.20 19.36 14.31
CA ARG A 68 0.00 20.24 13.15
C ARG A 68 -1.27 20.99 12.75
N LYS A 69 -2.41 20.30 12.75
CA LYS A 69 -3.73 20.92 12.54
C LYS A 69 -4.02 22.04 13.55
N ASN A 70 -3.73 21.82 14.83
CA ASN A 70 -3.98 22.84 15.87
C ASN A 70 -3.13 24.10 15.68
N LYS A 71 -1.99 23.99 15.00
CA LYS A 71 -1.10 25.11 14.68
C LYS A 71 -1.44 25.80 13.35
N ILE A 72 -2.51 25.37 12.66
CA ILE A 72 -2.89 25.89 11.33
C ILE A 72 -1.73 25.71 10.32
N ASP A 73 -0.98 24.60 10.47
CA ASP A 73 0.11 24.19 9.59
C ASP A 73 -0.01 22.68 9.34
N PRO A 74 -1.05 22.22 8.61
CA PRO A 74 -1.28 20.81 8.36
C PRO A 74 -0.28 20.27 7.33
N LEU A 75 0.13 19.01 7.50
CA LEU A 75 0.90 18.30 6.47
C LEU A 75 -0.07 17.79 5.41
N PHE A 76 0.13 18.13 4.14
CA PHE A 76 -0.82 17.85 3.05
C PHE A 76 -0.70 16.42 2.52
N ASN A 77 -0.85 15.44 3.43
CA ASN A 77 -0.66 14.03 3.13
C ASN A 77 -1.77 13.15 3.69
N ASN A 78 -2.10 12.14 2.90
CA ASN A 78 -2.89 10.98 3.24
C ASN A 78 -1.95 9.79 3.34
N ILE A 79 -1.91 9.15 4.51
CA ILE A 79 -0.93 8.12 4.81
C ILE A 79 -1.63 6.81 5.09
N ILE A 80 -1.05 5.74 4.58
CA ILE A 80 -1.38 4.38 4.97
C ILE A 80 -0.17 3.78 5.66
N ILE A 81 -0.39 3.20 6.82
CA ILE A 81 0.61 2.41 7.56
C ILE A 81 0.08 0.98 7.59
N ALA A 82 0.86 0.05 7.08
CA ALA A 82 0.49 -1.36 7.03
C ALA A 82 1.62 -2.21 7.60
N GLY A 83 1.27 -3.27 8.32
CA GLY A 83 2.26 -4.13 8.93
C GLY A 83 1.67 -5.27 9.74
N LEU A 84 2.57 -6.03 10.34
CA LEU A 84 2.24 -7.12 11.25
C LEU A 84 2.33 -6.62 12.69
N ASN A 85 1.22 -6.73 13.42
CA ASN A 85 1.12 -6.37 14.83
C ASN A 85 1.62 -7.47 15.77
N SER A 86 1.85 -8.69 15.26
CA SER A 86 2.36 -9.80 16.08
C SER A 86 3.89 -9.85 16.07
N GLN A 87 4.44 -9.91 17.30
CA GLN A 87 5.87 -9.99 17.53
C GLN A 87 6.43 -11.42 17.42
N GLU A 88 5.56 -12.42 17.36
CA GLU A 88 5.92 -13.84 17.37
C GLU A 88 6.83 -14.22 16.20
N TYR A 89 6.68 -13.55 15.05
CA TYR A 89 7.38 -13.83 13.79
C TYR A 89 8.73 -13.12 13.59
N ASP A 90 9.30 -12.46 14.62
CA ASP A 90 10.64 -11.84 14.47
C ASP A 90 11.74 -12.94 14.56
N ASP A 91 12.22 -13.43 13.42
CA ASP A 91 13.42 -14.27 13.32
C ASP A 91 14.67 -13.41 13.06
N ASN A 92 14.79 -12.24 13.70
CA ASN A 92 15.99 -11.38 13.63
C ASN A 92 16.97 -11.62 14.78
N ASP A 93 17.17 -12.89 15.12
CA ASP A 93 18.45 -13.39 15.66
C ASP A 93 18.76 -14.70 14.93
N LYS A 94 19.51 -14.59 13.81
CA LYS A 94 20.63 -15.48 13.40
C LYS A 94 21.04 -15.26 11.93
N ASP A 95 22.07 -14.46 11.72
CA ASP A 95 23.11 -14.85 10.74
C ASP A 95 23.85 -16.07 11.31
N ILE A 96 23.35 -17.28 11.02
CA ILE A 96 24.16 -18.50 11.02
C ILE A 96 23.73 -19.32 9.80
N LEU A 97 24.58 -19.37 8.77
CA LEU A 97 24.47 -20.36 7.70
C LEU A 97 24.65 -21.76 8.28
N LEU A 98 23.80 -22.72 7.91
CA LEU A 98 24.22 -24.10 7.59
C LEU A 98 23.13 -24.80 6.74
N TYR A 99 23.59 -25.33 5.61
CA TYR A 99 22.87 -26.05 4.56
C TYR A 99 21.95 -27.18 5.06
N SER A 100 20.79 -27.33 4.42
CA SER A 100 20.47 -28.52 3.63
C SER A 100 19.30 -28.25 2.66
N GLU A 101 19.63 -28.33 1.36
CA GLU A 101 18.79 -28.69 0.21
C GLU A 101 17.54 -27.84 -0.13
N LYS A 102 17.65 -27.14 -1.27
CA LYS A 102 16.51 -26.71 -2.10
C LYS A 102 15.60 -27.91 -2.37
N GLN A 103 14.30 -27.77 -2.11
CA GLN A 103 13.23 -27.94 -3.11
C GLN A 103 11.97 -27.12 -2.75
N ASN A 104 11.70 -26.14 -3.62
CA ASN A 104 10.40 -25.65 -4.12
C ASN A 104 9.33 -25.11 -3.15
N ASN A 105 9.12 -23.79 -3.27
CA ASN A 105 8.12 -22.90 -2.63
C ASN A 105 8.37 -22.59 -1.15
N GLU A 106 9.24 -21.61 -0.93
CA GLU A 106 9.76 -21.16 0.37
C GLU A 106 8.66 -20.60 1.31
N GLU A 107 8.03 -21.49 2.07
CA GLU A 107 7.42 -21.32 3.40
C GLU A 107 6.91 -19.90 3.75
N TYR A 108 5.72 -19.55 3.24
CA TYR A 108 4.91 -18.48 3.83
C TYR A 108 4.11 -19.06 4.99
N LYS A 109 4.17 -18.44 6.17
CA LYS A 109 3.33 -18.84 7.31
C LYS A 109 1.92 -18.29 7.10
N ASP A 110 0.90 -19.07 7.41
CA ASP A 110 -0.48 -18.59 7.48
C ASP A 110 -0.60 -17.63 8.67
N ILE A 111 -0.88 -16.36 8.38
CA ILE A 111 -1.01 -15.31 9.38
C ILE A 111 -2.49 -15.12 9.68
N ASP A 112 -2.85 -15.12 10.96
CA ASP A 112 -4.20 -14.76 11.36
C ASP A 112 -4.51 -13.30 10.99
N LYS A 113 -5.67 -13.06 10.38
CA LYS A 113 -6.12 -11.72 9.95
C LYS A 113 -6.07 -10.66 11.07
N LYS A 114 -6.20 -11.08 12.34
CA LYS A 114 -6.15 -10.19 13.51
C LYS A 114 -4.77 -9.57 13.74
N ASP A 115 -3.73 -10.26 13.31
CA ASP A 115 -2.34 -9.81 13.46
C ASP A 115 -1.93 -8.88 12.31
N LEU A 116 -2.70 -8.85 11.22
CA LEU A 116 -2.50 -7.91 10.14
C LEU A 116 -3.16 -6.58 10.49
N TYR A 117 -2.39 -5.50 10.36
CA TYR A 117 -2.87 -4.16 10.66
C TYR A 117 -2.66 -3.23 9.47
N ILE A 118 -3.74 -2.60 9.04
CA ILE A 118 -3.71 -1.56 8.02
C ILE A 118 -4.46 -0.34 8.59
N GLY A 119 -3.73 0.74 8.78
CA GLY A 119 -4.22 2.00 9.33
C GLY A 119 -4.14 3.11 8.30
N PHE A 120 -5.19 3.92 8.23
CA PHE A 120 -5.24 5.15 7.44
C PHE A 120 -5.15 6.39 8.33
N VAL A 121 -4.45 7.42 7.87
CA VAL A 121 -4.40 8.74 8.50
C VAL A 121 -4.60 9.82 7.44
N ASP A 122 -5.55 10.70 7.69
CA ASP A 122 -5.82 11.88 6.87
C ASP A 122 -5.08 13.12 7.40
N MET A 123 -4.91 14.14 6.55
CA MET A 123 -4.36 15.46 6.87
C MET A 123 -5.02 16.08 8.11
N HIS A 124 -6.33 15.86 8.29
CA HIS A 124 -7.09 16.41 9.41
C HIS A 124 -6.91 15.64 10.74
N GLY A 125 -6.13 14.56 10.73
CA GLY A 125 -5.91 13.66 11.86
C GLY A 125 -6.98 12.58 12.03
N THR A 126 -7.91 12.45 11.08
CA THR A 126 -8.87 11.33 11.06
C THR A 126 -8.10 10.04 10.87
N GLN A 127 -8.34 9.07 11.75
CA GLN A 127 -7.66 7.78 11.72
C GLN A 127 -8.66 6.64 11.84
N PHE A 128 -8.47 5.59 11.06
CA PHE A 128 -9.25 4.36 11.17
C PHE A 128 -8.45 3.17 10.61
N CYS A 129 -8.93 1.97 10.90
CA CYS A 129 -8.32 0.71 10.45
C CYS A 129 -9.39 -0.08 9.72
N GLU A 130 -9.04 -0.67 8.58
CA GLU A 130 -9.90 -1.51 7.76
C GLU A 130 -9.08 -2.64 7.15
N ASP A 131 -9.75 -3.69 6.66
CA ASP A 131 -9.10 -4.86 6.05
C ASP A 131 -8.39 -4.52 4.73
N TYR A 132 -8.87 -3.49 4.03
CA TYR A 132 -8.27 -2.95 2.82
C TYR A 132 -8.50 -1.44 2.78
N ILE A 133 -7.50 -0.69 2.33
CA ILE A 133 -7.52 0.77 2.32
C ILE A 133 -7.02 1.28 0.98
N THR A 134 -7.65 2.34 0.48
CA THR A 134 -7.23 3.06 -0.73
C THR A 134 -7.10 4.56 -0.43
N THR A 135 -6.23 5.23 -1.18
CA THR A 135 -5.95 6.67 -1.06
C THR A 135 -6.18 7.43 -2.37
N GLY A 136 -6.26 8.76 -2.29
CA GLY A 136 -6.38 9.62 -3.46
C GLY A 136 -7.58 9.28 -4.36
N TYR A 137 -7.39 9.33 -5.68
CA TYR A 137 -8.42 8.99 -6.67
C TYR A 137 -8.78 7.50 -6.68
N ALA A 138 -7.90 6.62 -6.17
CA ALA A 138 -8.19 5.19 -6.06
C ALA A 138 -9.38 4.91 -5.13
N ARG A 139 -9.70 5.83 -4.21
CA ARG A 139 -10.91 5.74 -3.36
C ARG A 139 -12.22 5.71 -4.13
N TYR A 140 -12.26 6.27 -5.34
CA TYR A 140 -13.47 6.32 -6.15
C TYR A 140 -13.54 5.16 -7.15
N PHE A 141 -12.40 4.79 -7.74
CA PHE A 141 -12.34 3.79 -8.81
C PHE A 141 -11.94 2.40 -8.32
N ALA A 142 -10.84 2.29 -7.58
CA ALA A 142 -10.31 1.00 -7.13
C ALA A 142 -11.07 0.45 -5.93
N LEU A 143 -11.57 1.32 -5.04
CA LEU A 143 -12.26 0.90 -3.82
C LEU A 143 -13.55 0.12 -4.11
N THR A 144 -14.29 0.48 -5.16
CA THR A 144 -15.51 -0.25 -5.55
C THR A 144 -15.19 -1.65 -6.06
N LEU A 145 -14.11 -1.80 -6.83
CA LEU A 145 -13.65 -3.09 -7.33
C LEU A 145 -13.10 -3.97 -6.20
N LEU A 146 -12.31 -3.39 -5.28
CA LEU A 146 -11.85 -4.09 -4.08
C LEU A 146 -13.02 -4.58 -3.24
N ARG A 147 -14.03 -3.74 -2.97
CA ARG A 147 -15.21 -4.15 -2.19
C ARG A 147 -15.95 -5.34 -2.78
N ASN A 148 -16.01 -5.46 -4.10
CA ASN A 148 -16.76 -6.52 -4.77
C ASN A 148 -15.99 -7.84 -4.86
N HIS A 149 -14.67 -7.76 -5.08
CA HIS A 149 -13.85 -8.93 -5.37
C HIS A 149 -12.99 -9.40 -4.18
N TYR A 150 -12.87 -8.60 -3.13
CA TYR A 150 -12.13 -8.96 -1.93
C TYR A 150 -12.76 -10.16 -1.22
N ARG A 151 -11.90 -11.09 -0.79
CA ARG A 151 -12.24 -12.25 0.04
C ARG A 151 -11.25 -12.34 1.20
N ASP A 152 -11.68 -12.97 2.28
CA ASP A 152 -10.77 -13.31 3.38
C ASP A 152 -9.79 -14.41 2.91
N ASN A 153 -8.51 -14.28 3.28
CA ASN A 153 -7.43 -15.24 2.99
C ASN A 153 -7.20 -15.54 1.48
N MET A 154 -7.14 -14.51 0.64
CA MET A 154 -6.74 -14.65 -0.77
C MET A 154 -5.28 -15.11 -0.92
N THR A 155 -5.00 -15.86 -1.98
CA THR A 155 -3.61 -16.20 -2.36
C THR A 155 -2.87 -14.98 -2.91
N GLU A 156 -1.54 -15.01 -2.92
CA GLU A 156 -0.70 -13.93 -3.45
C GLU A 156 -1.06 -13.62 -4.92
N ASP A 157 -1.25 -14.65 -5.74
CA ASP A 157 -1.58 -14.50 -7.16
C ASP A 157 -2.98 -13.89 -7.37
N GLU A 158 -3.98 -14.30 -6.58
CA GLU A 158 -5.34 -13.74 -6.64
C GLU A 158 -5.32 -12.26 -6.25
N ALA A 159 -4.62 -11.93 -5.15
CA ALA A 159 -4.45 -10.54 -4.71
C ALA A 159 -3.70 -9.69 -5.73
N ARG A 160 -2.65 -10.23 -6.37
CA ARG A 160 -1.88 -9.54 -7.43
C ARG A 160 -2.74 -9.27 -8.66
N SER A 161 -3.54 -10.23 -9.10
CA SER A 161 -4.46 -10.05 -10.22
C SER A 161 -5.48 -8.95 -9.93
N LEU A 162 -6.08 -8.97 -8.74
CA LEU A 162 -7.05 -7.97 -8.30
C LEU A 162 -6.46 -6.55 -8.24
N LEU A 163 -5.21 -6.42 -7.76
CA LEU A 163 -4.51 -5.14 -7.76
C LEU A 163 -4.19 -4.64 -9.16
N ASN A 164 -3.75 -5.52 -10.05
CA ASN A 164 -3.50 -5.16 -11.45
C ASN A 164 -4.76 -4.66 -12.14
N GLU A 165 -5.92 -5.27 -11.89
CA GLU A 165 -7.20 -4.80 -12.42
C GLU A 165 -7.58 -3.43 -11.87
N CYS A 166 -7.45 -3.21 -10.56
CA CYS A 166 -7.66 -1.92 -9.92
C CYS A 166 -6.78 -0.82 -10.53
N LEU A 167 -5.48 -1.09 -10.66
CA LEU A 167 -4.49 -0.13 -11.15
C LEU A 167 -4.66 0.14 -12.64
N ARG A 168 -5.10 -0.85 -13.42
CA ARG A 168 -5.44 -0.65 -14.84
C ARG A 168 -6.57 0.36 -15.02
N ILE A 169 -7.64 0.22 -14.25
CA ILE A 169 -8.77 1.17 -14.30
C ILE A 169 -8.32 2.55 -13.84
N LEU A 170 -7.52 2.61 -12.77
CA LEU A 170 -6.99 3.87 -12.27
C LEU A 170 -6.16 4.58 -13.33
N TYR A 171 -5.26 3.87 -14.01
CA TYR A 171 -4.44 4.41 -15.08
C TYR A 171 -5.26 4.99 -16.24
N PHE A 172 -6.39 4.36 -16.60
CA PHE A 172 -7.26 4.88 -17.67
C PHE A 172 -8.11 6.10 -17.27
N ARG A 173 -8.33 6.33 -15.97
CA ARG A 173 -9.24 7.39 -15.50
C ARG A 173 -8.52 8.55 -14.82
N ASP A 174 -7.38 8.31 -14.21
CA ASP A 174 -6.59 9.30 -13.50
C ASP A 174 -5.51 9.90 -14.42
N THR A 175 -5.54 11.22 -14.58
CA THR A 175 -4.60 11.96 -15.44
C THR A 175 -3.20 12.09 -14.84
N THR A 176 -3.05 11.80 -13.54
CA THR A 176 -1.76 11.84 -12.84
C THR A 176 -1.10 10.48 -12.73
N ALA A 177 -1.80 9.41 -13.10
CA ALA A 177 -1.32 8.05 -12.96
C ALA A 177 -0.29 7.67 -14.03
N SER A 178 0.71 6.89 -13.61
CA SER A 178 1.67 6.24 -14.51
C SER A 178 1.41 4.74 -14.59
N ASN A 179 1.86 4.10 -15.68
CA ASN A 179 1.76 2.65 -15.90
C ASN A 179 2.93 1.84 -15.29
N LYS A 180 3.90 2.52 -14.67
CA LYS A 180 4.99 1.88 -13.91
C LYS A 180 4.57 1.73 -12.46
N ILE A 181 4.52 0.50 -11.99
CA ILE A 181 4.02 0.16 -10.65
C ILE A 181 5.13 -0.57 -9.91
N GLN A 182 5.26 -0.25 -8.62
CA GLN A 182 6.12 -0.97 -7.69
C GLN A 182 5.23 -1.62 -6.63
N ILE A 183 5.33 -2.94 -6.48
CA ILE A 183 4.63 -3.68 -5.44
C ILE A 183 5.56 -3.88 -4.25
N VAL A 184 5.04 -3.59 -3.06
CA VAL A 184 5.71 -3.86 -1.78
C VAL A 184 4.83 -4.82 -1.00
N LYS A 185 5.42 -5.94 -0.59
CA LYS A 185 4.74 -6.97 0.20
C LYS A 185 5.38 -7.09 1.58
N VAL A 186 4.53 -7.29 2.57
CA VAL A 186 4.95 -7.50 3.96
C VAL A 186 4.60 -8.94 4.29
N THR A 187 5.63 -9.75 4.50
CA THR A 187 5.52 -11.17 4.80
C THR A 187 5.97 -11.41 6.25
N SER A 188 5.79 -12.63 6.77
CA SER A 188 6.33 -12.97 8.08
C SER A 188 7.85 -12.87 8.16
N LYS A 189 8.54 -13.03 7.01
CA LYS A 189 10.01 -12.99 6.91
C LYS A 189 10.54 -11.55 6.85
N GLY A 190 9.74 -10.62 6.33
CA GLY A 190 10.10 -9.21 6.27
C GLY A 190 9.36 -8.43 5.17
N VAL A 191 9.91 -7.27 4.81
CA VAL A 191 9.42 -6.46 3.68
C VAL A 191 10.19 -6.81 2.42
N GLU A 192 9.47 -7.26 1.39
CA GLU A 192 10.03 -7.54 0.07
C GLU A 192 9.57 -6.48 -0.93
N TYR A 193 10.55 -5.97 -1.70
CA TYR A 193 10.36 -4.98 -2.75
C TYR A 193 10.43 -5.68 -4.10
N GLU A 194 9.34 -5.62 -4.87
CA GLU A 194 9.39 -6.04 -6.26
C GLU A 194 9.98 -4.93 -7.15
N GLU A 195 10.62 -5.35 -8.23
CA GLU A 195 11.11 -4.41 -9.24
C GLU A 195 9.93 -3.71 -9.94
N PRO A 196 10.09 -2.42 -10.32
CA PRO A 196 9.06 -1.71 -11.05
C PRO A 196 8.77 -2.38 -12.38
N TYR A 197 7.54 -2.85 -12.56
CA TYR A 197 7.09 -3.41 -13.83
C TYR A 197 6.06 -2.51 -14.50
N ILE A 198 5.93 -2.69 -15.82
CA ILE A 198 4.98 -1.94 -16.64
C ILE A 198 3.69 -2.76 -16.70
N LEU A 199 2.58 -2.14 -16.33
CA LEU A 199 1.26 -2.76 -16.47
C LEU A 199 0.89 -2.85 -17.95
N ASN A 200 0.38 -4.01 -18.38
CA ASN A 200 -0.18 -4.10 -19.72
C ASN A 200 -1.53 -3.34 -19.78
N CYS A 201 -1.53 -2.23 -20.52
CA CYS A 201 -2.67 -1.33 -20.68
C CYS A 201 -3.09 -1.24 -22.16
N ASP A 202 -3.29 -2.38 -22.81
CA ASP A 202 -3.80 -2.41 -24.18
C ASP A 202 -5.24 -1.86 -24.23
N LEU A 203 -5.41 -0.69 -24.84
CA LEU A 203 -6.72 -0.13 -25.16
C LEU A 203 -7.09 -0.53 -26.59
N ASN A 204 -8.03 -1.47 -26.75
CA ASN A 204 -8.56 -1.80 -28.07
C ASN A 204 -9.50 -0.68 -28.56
N SER A 205 -8.92 0.38 -29.14
CA SER A 205 -9.64 1.55 -29.63
C SER A 205 -10.67 1.23 -30.72
N ARG A 206 -10.49 0.12 -31.45
CA ARG A 206 -11.39 -0.33 -32.51
C ARG A 206 -12.81 -0.63 -32.01
N ASP A 207 -12.98 -1.05 -30.76
CA ASP A 207 -14.30 -1.35 -30.19
C ASP A 207 -15.08 -0.07 -29.83
N TYR A 208 -14.38 1.05 -29.68
CA TYR A 208 -14.95 2.35 -29.29
C TYR A 208 -15.11 3.32 -30.47
N ILE A 209 -14.48 3.01 -31.61
CA ILE A 209 -14.66 3.75 -32.85
C ILE A 209 -15.78 3.05 -33.62
N TYR A 210 -16.97 3.63 -33.62
CA TYR A 210 -17.96 3.28 -34.62
C TYR A 210 -17.52 3.88 -35.95
N PRO A 211 -17.11 3.06 -36.95
CA PRO A 211 -16.81 3.61 -38.26
C PRO A 211 -18.08 4.27 -38.79
N SER A 212 -17.94 5.48 -39.33
CA SER A 212 -19.07 6.28 -39.83
C SER A 212 -19.90 5.54 -40.89
N THR A 213 -19.31 4.55 -41.56
CA THR A 213 -19.96 3.66 -42.51
C THR A 213 -20.95 2.66 -41.90
N MET A 214 -20.88 2.37 -40.60
CA MET A 214 -21.81 1.47 -39.89
C MET A 214 -22.92 2.23 -39.15
N LEU A 215 -22.85 3.56 -39.08
CA LEU A 215 -23.95 4.36 -38.57
C LEU A 215 -25.14 4.20 -39.54
N PRO A 216 -26.37 3.96 -39.03
CA PRO A 216 -27.54 4.03 -39.89
C PRO A 216 -27.57 5.40 -40.57
N ALA A 217 -27.97 5.43 -41.84
CA ALA A 217 -28.13 6.67 -42.62
C ALA A 217 -29.24 7.53 -41.99
N THR A 218 -28.91 8.24 -40.92
CA THR A 218 -29.87 8.99 -40.11
C THR A 218 -29.61 10.48 -40.36
N GLY A 219 -30.36 11.02 -41.34
CA GLY A 219 -30.93 12.36 -41.27
C GLY A 219 -30.05 13.57 -41.56
N CYS A 220 -29.65 13.77 -42.82
CA CYS A 220 -29.81 15.10 -43.42
C CYS A 220 -31.31 15.29 -43.70
N MET A 221 -32.06 15.76 -42.70
CA MET A 221 -33.43 16.22 -42.87
C MET A 221 -33.70 17.38 -41.91
N TRP A 222 -33.13 18.54 -42.25
CA TRP A 222 -33.72 19.88 -42.39
C TRP A 222 -32.57 20.88 -42.55
#